data_AF-A0AAW9EG63-F1
#
_entry.id   AF-A0AAW9EG63-F1
#
_cell.length_a   1.000
_cell.length_b   1.000
_cell.length_c   1.000
_cell.angle_alpha   90.00
_cell.angle_beta   90.00
_cell.angle_gamma   90.00
#
_symmetry.space_group_name_H-M   'P 1'
#
loop_
_entity.id
_entity.type
_entity.pdbx_description
1 polymer ?
#
loop_
_entity_poly.entity_id
_entity_poly.type
_entity_poly.pdbx_seq_one_letter_code
_entity_poly.pdbx_strand_id
1 'polypeptide(L)'
;ALDNIEIRLLDEKGNLISKTKTDNQGHATLEKSDKARLLLAIRNGQTSMIDLRKPALDLSEFDIGGPQGYSKQFFVFGPRDLYRP
;
A
#
# COMPACT_ATOMS: atom_id res chain seq x y z
N ALA A 1 13.41 14.60 -12.75
CA ALA A 1 12.29 13.81 -12.21
C ALA A 1 11.57 13.09 -13.35
N LEU A 2 10.79 12.05 -13.06
CA LEU A 2 10.09 11.26 -14.07
C LEU A 2 8.60 11.65 -14.13
N ASP A 3 8.30 12.66 -14.93
CA ASP A 3 6.96 13.24 -15.07
C ASP A 3 6.10 12.53 -16.13
N ASN A 4 4.78 12.66 -15.99
CA ASN A 4 3.79 12.24 -16.98
C ASN A 4 3.89 10.75 -17.37
N ILE A 5 4.41 9.90 -16.47
CA ILE A 5 4.35 8.45 -16.60
C ILE A 5 2.91 8.02 -16.34
N GLU A 6 2.36 7.19 -17.22
CA GLU A 6 1.05 6.58 -16.99
C GLU A 6 1.17 5.46 -15.97
N ILE A 7 0.46 5.58 -14.85
CA ILE A 7 0.35 4.57 -13.81
C ILE A 7 -1.01 3.90 -13.91
N ARG A 8 -1.04 2.56 -13.97
CA ARG A 8 -2.26 1.75 -13.93
C ARG A 8 -2.24 0.82 -12.73
N LEU A 9 -3.35 0.77 -12.01
CA LEU A 9 -3.60 -0.19 -10.95
C LEU A 9 -4.54 -1.27 -11.48
N LEU A 10 -4.13 -2.53 -11.44
CA LEU A 10 -4.90 -3.66 -11.97
C LEU A 10 -5.30 -4.65 -10.88
N ASP A 11 -6.43 -5.32 -11.10
CA ASP A 11 -6.87 -6.46 -10.29
C ASP A 11 -6.22 -7.79 -10.71
N GLU A 12 -6.60 -8.88 -10.06
CA GLU A 12 -6.07 -10.23 -10.31
C GLU A 12 -6.35 -10.76 -11.72
N LYS A 13 -7.43 -10.30 -12.35
CA LYS A 13 -7.80 -10.70 -13.70
C LYS A 13 -7.18 -9.77 -14.75
N GLY A 14 -6.41 -8.77 -14.32
CA GLY A 14 -5.84 -7.75 -15.20
C GLY A 14 -6.80 -6.61 -15.55
N ASN A 15 -7.96 -6.51 -14.89
CA ASN A 15 -8.88 -5.39 -15.12
C ASN A 15 -8.33 -4.11 -14.50
N LEU A 16 -8.55 -2.98 -15.17
CA LEU A 16 -8.15 -1.68 -14.67
C LEU A 16 -9.03 -1.25 -13.49
N ILE A 17 -8.40 -1.03 -12.33
CA ILE A 17 -9.04 -0.44 -11.15
C ILE A 17 -8.98 1.08 -11.23
N SER A 18 -7.80 1.62 -11.49
CA SER A 18 -7.59 3.07 -11.59
C SER A 18 -6.38 3.38 -12.48
N LYS A 19 -6.37 4.60 -13.01
CA LYS A 19 -5.29 5.12 -13.86
C LYS A 19 -5.00 6.56 -13.47
N THR A 20 -3.72 6.90 -13.37
CA THR A 20 -3.27 8.26 -13.08
C THR A 20 -1.95 8.55 -13.81
N LYS A 21 -1.42 9.76 -13.64
CA LYS A 21 -0.12 10.15 -14.17
C LYS A 21 0.77 10.68 -13.04
N THR A 22 2.07 10.47 -13.18
CA THR A 22 3.03 11.06 -12.24
C THR A 22 3.10 12.58 -12.41
N ASP A 23 3.27 13.29 -11.30
CA ASP A 23 3.48 14.73 -11.27
C ASP A 23 4.91 15.13 -11.70
N ASN A 24 5.22 16.42 -11.64
CA ASN A 24 6.54 16.96 -12.00
C ASN A 24 7.68 16.46 -11.11
N GLN A 25 7.39 15.90 -9.93
CA GLN A 25 8.36 15.28 -9.04
C GLN A 25 8.47 13.76 -9.27
N GLY A 26 7.55 13.17 -10.03
CA GLY A 26 7.49 11.74 -10.32
C GLY A 26 6.59 10.96 -9.36
N HIS A 27 5.76 11.64 -8.56
CA HIS A 27 4.85 11.01 -7.62
C HIS A 27 3.46 10.81 -8.23
N ALA A 28 2.78 9.74 -7.80
CA ALA A 28 1.40 9.48 -8.13
C ALA A 28 0.68 9.00 -6.86
N THR A 29 -0.47 9.61 -6.56
CA THR A 29 -1.35 9.18 -5.48
C THR A 29 -2.47 8.33 -6.07
N LEU A 30 -2.72 7.18 -5.46
CA LEU A 30 -3.79 6.26 -5.83
C LEU A 30 -4.59 5.88 -4.59
N GLU A 31 -5.89 5.70 -4.75
CA GLU A 31 -6.73 5.14 -3.71
C GLU A 31 -6.36 3.66 -3.48
N LYS A 32 -6.20 3.29 -2.21
CA LYS A 32 -5.90 1.91 -1.83
C LYS A 32 -7.11 1.02 -2.13
N SER A 33 -6.86 -0.14 -2.74
CA SER A 33 -7.89 -1.13 -3.03
C SER A 33 -7.42 -2.53 -2.64
N ASP A 34 -8.23 -3.26 -1.89
CA ASP A 34 -7.92 -4.65 -1.51
C ASP A 34 -7.92 -5.61 -2.71
N LYS A 35 -8.48 -5.18 -3.85
CA LYS A 35 -8.47 -5.92 -5.11
C LYS A 35 -7.21 -5.67 -5.94
N ALA A 36 -6.40 -4.68 -5.58
CA ALA A 36 -5.18 -4.35 -6.32
C ALA A 36 -4.16 -5.49 -6.26
N ARG A 37 -3.57 -5.80 -7.41
CA ARG A 37 -2.57 -6.86 -7.56
C ARG A 37 -1.34 -6.40 -8.32
N LEU A 38 -1.52 -5.62 -9.39
CA LEU A 38 -0.42 -5.16 -10.22
C LEU A 38 -0.44 -3.64 -10.33
N LEU A 39 0.75 -3.05 -10.26
CA LEU A 39 0.99 -1.66 -10.64
C LEU A 39 1.83 -1.65 -11.91
N LEU A 40 1.35 -1.00 -12.96
CA LEU A 40 2.07 -0.81 -14.22
C LEU A 40 2.45 0.65 -14.40
N ALA A 41 3.70 0.90 -14.79
CA ALA A 41 4.21 2.19 -15.19
C ALA A 41 4.56 2.15 -16.69
N ILE A 42 3.96 3.04 -17.48
CA ILE A 42 4.10 3.05 -18.94
C ILE A 42 4.52 4.44 -19.41
N ARG A 43 5.60 4.51 -20.19
CA ARG A 43 6.06 5.75 -20.84
C ARG A 43 6.80 5.43 -22.14
N ASN A 44 6.39 6.02 -23.25
CA ASN A 44 7.10 5.95 -24.54
C ASN A 44 7.51 4.52 -24.96
N GLY A 45 6.60 3.55 -24.79
CA GLY A 45 6.85 2.14 -25.12
C GLY A 45 7.60 1.35 -24.05
N GLN A 46 8.15 2.00 -23.01
CA GLN A 46 8.71 1.33 -21.84
C GLN A 46 7.59 0.94 -20.88
N THR A 47 7.65 -0.27 -20.35
CA THR A 47 6.72 -0.79 -19.35
C THR A 47 7.50 -1.37 -18.18
N SER A 48 7.15 -0.94 -16.97
CA SER A 48 7.63 -1.54 -15.72
C SER A 48 6.45 -2.00 -14.87
N MET A 49 6.66 -3.03 -14.06
CA MET A 49 5.60 -3.71 -13.33
C MET A 49 6.04 -4.03 -11.90
N ILE A 50 5.14 -3.80 -10.95
CA ILE A 50 5.28 -4.21 -9.55
C ILE A 50 4.10 -5.10 -9.18
N ASP A 51 4.40 -6.25 -8.57
CA ASP A 51 3.41 -7.15 -7.97
C ASP A 51 3.18 -6.76 -6.51
N LEU A 52 1.96 -6.32 -6.21
CA LEU A 52 1.54 -5.83 -4.89
C LEU A 52 1.17 -6.98 -3.93
N ARG A 53 1.13 -8.23 -4.38
CA ARG A 53 0.92 -9.39 -3.49
C ARG A 53 2.21 -9.93 -2.87
N LYS A 54 3.37 -9.53 -3.39
CA LYS A 54 4.63 -9.92 -2.77
C LYS A 54 4.71 -9.31 -1.37
N PRO A 55 5.35 -10.00 -0.40
CA PRO A 55 5.63 -9.41 0.89
C PRO A 55 6.26 -8.03 0.73
N ALA A 56 5.84 -7.10 1.58
CA ALA A 56 6.47 -5.79 1.65
C ALA A 56 7.94 -5.92 2.05
N LEU A 57 8.70 -4.84 1.86
CA LEU A 57 10.08 -4.79 2.29
C LEU A 57 10.17 -5.05 3.80
N ASP A 58 11.11 -5.90 4.21
CA ASP A 58 11.35 -6.16 5.62
C ASP A 58 11.91 -4.90 6.28
N LEU A 59 11.28 -4.51 7.39
CA LEU A 59 11.65 -3.35 8.19
C LEU A 59 12.07 -3.75 9.62
N SER A 60 12.41 -5.02 9.85
CA SER A 60 12.81 -5.57 11.14
C SER A 60 14.00 -4.86 11.81
N GLU A 61 14.94 -4.35 11.00
CA GLU A 61 16.11 -3.59 11.46
C GLU A 61 15.80 -2.14 11.88
N PHE A 62 14.56 -1.69 11.70
CA PHE A 62 14.11 -0.35 12.06
C PHE A 62 13.14 -0.41 13.25
N ASP A 63 13.22 0.56 14.16
CA ASP A 63 12.25 0.69 15.24
C ASP A 63 10.92 1.26 14.70
N ILE A 64 10.09 0.36 14.16
CA ILE A 64 8.75 0.64 13.62
C ILE A 64 7.63 0.16 14.56
N GLY A 65 7.98 -0.23 15.80
CA GLY A 65 7.03 -0.71 16.79
C GLY A 65 6.14 0.41 17.34
N GLY A 66 5.02 0.03 17.96
CA GLY A 66 4.13 0.98 18.61
C GLY A 66 2.65 0.57 18.56
N PRO A 67 1.78 1.27 19.31
CA PRO A 67 0.34 1.05 19.22
C PRO A 67 -0.15 1.36 17.79
N GLN A 68 -1.05 0.53 17.26
CA GLN A 68 -1.69 0.84 16.00
C GLN A 68 -2.47 2.17 16.12
N GLY A 69 -2.30 3.05 15.13
CA GLY A 69 -3.04 4.30 15.06
C GLY A 69 -4.51 4.03 14.75
N TYR A 70 -5.37 4.19 15.75
CA TYR A 70 -6.83 4.19 15.56
C TYR A 70 -7.39 5.60 15.73
N SER A 71 -8.48 5.90 15.03
CA SER A 71 -9.15 7.21 15.17
C SER A 71 -9.74 7.46 16.56
N LYS A 72 -10.00 6.39 17.33
CA LYS A 72 -10.38 6.43 18.74
C LYS A 72 -9.63 5.32 19.47
N GLN A 73 -9.05 5.65 20.62
CA GLN A 73 -8.36 4.69 21.48
C GLN A 73 -9.26 4.35 22.67
N PHE A 74 -9.59 3.06 22.82
CA PHE A 74 -10.28 2.56 24.00
C PHE A 74 -9.23 1.89 24.91
N PHE A 75 -9.10 2.37 26.13
CA PHE A 75 -8.15 1.83 27.10
C PHE A 75 -8.84 0.80 27.98
N VAL A 76 -8.54 -0.48 27.76
CA VAL A 76 -9.07 -1.60 28.53
C VAL A 76 -8.05 -2.00 29.58
N PHE A 77 -8.45 -2.02 30.85
CA PHE A 77 -7.64 -2.50 31.96
C PHE A 77 -8.50 -3.32 32.92
N GLY A 78 -7.85 -4.23 33.65
CA GLY A 78 -8.48 -5.04 34.68
C GLY A 78 -7.45 -5.38 35.77
N PRO A 79 -7.90 -5.86 36.94
CA PRO A 79 -7.00 -6.14 38.07
C PRO A 79 -6.07 -7.34 37.83
N ARG A 80 -6.41 -8.19 36.86
CA ARG A 80 -5.65 -9.37 36.46
C ARG A 80 -6.09 -9.83 35.07
N ASP A 81 -5.20 -10.53 34.39
CA ASP A 81 -5.38 -11.18 33.09
C ASP A 81 -5.72 -12.67 33.20
N LEU A 82 -5.63 -13.26 34.41
CA LEU A 82 -5.88 -14.69 34.67
C LEU A 82 -7.14 -14.95 35.53
N TYR A 83 -8.03 -15.82 35.04
CA TYR A 83 -9.25 -16.24 35.74
C TYR A 83 -9.42 -17.77 35.70
N ARG A 84 -10.17 -18.31 36.68
CA ARG A 84 -10.54 -19.74 36.76
C ARG A 84 -12.04 -19.89 36.44
N PRO A 85 -12.47 -20.95 35.72
CA PRO A 85 -13.89 -21.25 35.48
C PRO A 85 -14.68 -21.50 36.77
#